data_AF-A0A6B3NFP8-F1
#
_entry.id   AF-A0A6B3NFP8-F1
#
_cell.length_a   1.000
_cell.length_b   1.000
_cell.length_c   1.000
_cell.angle_alpha   90.00
_cell.angle_beta   90.00
_cell.angle_gamma   90.00
#
_symmetry.space_group_name_H-M   'P 1'
#
loop_
_entity.id
_entity.type
_entity.pdbx_description
1 polymer ?
#
loop_
_entity_poly.entity_id
_entity_poly.type
_entity_poly.pdbx_seq_one_letter_code
_entity_poly.pdbx_strand_id
1 'polypeptide(L)'
;MTTIKITAITIFSSILILLSSCQPQTAQKADAQAIINTTSEPSTVMGKVSFSETEEGLLIEANLEQVPPGKHGFHIHETGSCEDGGKAAGGHFNPDGVQHGLLIKDGFENAHAGDLGNIT
;
A
#
# COMPACT_ATOMS: atom_id res chain seq x y z
N MET A 1 55.53 8.22 26.29
CA MET A 1 55.01 7.91 27.65
C MET A 1 53.92 6.88 27.50
N THR A 2 54.17 5.67 27.98
CA THR A 2 53.23 4.55 28.00
C THR A 2 52.35 4.68 29.24
N THR A 3 51.03 4.61 29.08
CA THR A 3 50.13 4.23 30.17
C THR A 3 48.95 3.45 29.63
N ILE A 4 48.98 2.13 29.85
CA ILE A 4 47.81 1.25 29.79
C ILE A 4 47.19 1.26 31.20
N LYS A 5 45.86 1.41 31.29
CA LYS A 5 45.11 1.12 32.52
C LYS A 5 43.96 0.17 32.18
N ILE A 6 44.08 -1.06 32.66
CA ILE A 6 42.99 -2.04 32.75
C ILE A 6 42.67 -2.18 34.24
N THR A 7 41.43 -1.93 34.64
CA THR A 7 40.78 -2.46 35.86
C THR A 7 39.31 -2.01 35.81
N ALA A 8 38.27 -2.77 36.14
CA ALA A 8 38.10 -4.12 36.65
C ALA A 8 36.71 -4.60 36.20
N ILE A 9 36.56 -5.90 35.97
CA ILE A 9 35.25 -6.54 35.85
C ILE A 9 34.64 -6.59 37.25
N THR A 10 33.57 -5.83 37.47
CA THR A 10 32.62 -6.10 38.57
C THR A 10 31.37 -6.70 37.97
N ILE A 11 31.17 -7.98 38.28
CA ILE A 11 29.94 -8.72 38.01
C ILE A 11 28.84 -8.08 38.86
N PHE A 12 28.03 -7.22 38.26
CA PHE A 12 26.71 -6.91 38.81
C PHE A 12 25.70 -7.81 38.11
N SER A 13 25.14 -8.73 38.89
CA SER A 13 23.93 -9.48 38.55
C SER A 13 22.80 -8.46 38.41
N SER A 14 22.67 -7.90 37.21
CA SER A 14 21.62 -6.96 36.86
C SER A 14 20.53 -7.76 36.15
N ILE A 15 19.46 -8.01 36.90
CA ILE A 15 18.13 -8.41 36.40
C ILE A 15 17.93 -7.89 34.98
N LEU A 16 17.81 -8.81 34.02
CA LEU A 16 17.43 -8.51 32.65
C LEU A 16 15.94 -8.17 32.66
N ILE A 17 15.64 -6.89 32.94
CA ILE A 17 14.30 -6.35 32.74
C ILE A 17 14.08 -6.39 31.22
N LEU A 18 13.33 -7.40 30.75
CA LEU A 18 12.69 -7.38 29.45
C LEU A 18 11.69 -6.22 29.46
N LEU A 19 12.19 -5.01 29.20
CA LEU A 19 11.37 -3.88 28.81
C LEU A 19 10.77 -4.27 27.46
N SER A 20 9.58 -4.88 27.52
CA SER A 20 8.70 -4.98 26.37
C SER A 20 8.28 -3.54 26.07
N SER A 21 9.07 -2.89 25.21
CA SER A 21 8.76 -1.59 24.64
C SER A 21 7.47 -1.75 23.87
N CYS A 22 6.34 -1.44 24.51
CA CYS A 22 5.10 -1.20 23.80
C CYS A 22 5.29 0.12 23.06
N GLN A 23 5.96 0.05 21.91
CA GLN A 23 6.14 1.20 21.05
C GLN A 23 4.78 1.45 20.41
N PRO A 24 4.14 2.62 20.64
CA PRO A 24 2.93 2.95 19.91
C PRO A 24 3.28 2.95 18.42
N GLN A 25 2.65 2.06 17.65
CA GLN A 25 2.70 2.10 16.19
C GLN A 25 2.18 3.47 15.79
N THR A 26 3.09 4.38 15.45
CA THR A 26 2.73 5.63 14.81
C THR A 26 2.05 5.26 13.51
N ALA A 27 0.75 5.55 13.39
CA ALA A 27 0.03 5.37 12.14
C ALA A 27 0.83 6.08 11.04
N GLN A 28 1.37 5.29 10.10
CA GLN A 28 2.13 5.83 8.99
C GLN A 28 1.19 6.75 8.21
N LYS A 29 1.55 8.02 8.10
CA LYS A 29 0.75 8.99 7.37
C LYS A 29 0.79 8.61 5.89
N ALA A 30 -0.37 8.47 5.25
CA ALA A 30 -0.44 8.22 3.81
C ALA A 30 0.23 9.35 3.01
N ASP A 31 1.01 8.96 2.02
CA ASP A 31 1.73 9.85 1.11
C ASP A 31 0.80 10.43 0.05
N ALA A 32 -0.19 9.63 -0.40
CA ALA A 32 -1.24 10.07 -1.31
C ALA A 32 -2.60 9.45 -0.95
N GLN A 33 -3.68 10.09 -1.41
CA GLN A 33 -5.06 9.62 -1.24
C GLN A 33 -5.87 9.86 -2.52
N ALA A 34 -6.76 8.92 -2.84
CA ALA A 34 -7.77 9.05 -3.89
C ALA A 34 -9.17 8.86 -3.27
N ILE A 35 -10.13 9.67 -3.74
CA ILE A 35 -11.55 9.52 -3.37
C ILE A 35 -12.24 8.72 -4.46
N ILE A 36 -12.93 7.66 -4.06
CA ILE A 36 -13.76 6.86 -4.96
C ILE A 36 -15.18 7.40 -4.88
N ASN A 37 -15.71 7.81 -6.03
CA ASN A 37 -17.10 8.14 -6.24
C ASN A 37 -17.61 7.36 -7.45
N THR A 38 -18.92 7.15 -7.50
CA THR A 38 -19.56 6.58 -8.70
C THR A 38 -19.33 7.46 -9.92
N THR A 39 -19.06 6.82 -11.07
CA THR A 39 -18.98 7.49 -12.37
C THR A 39 -20.25 7.33 -13.20
N SER A 40 -21.18 6.45 -12.76
CA SER A 40 -22.42 6.18 -13.48
C SER A 40 -23.51 5.63 -12.55
N GLU A 41 -24.73 6.12 -12.72
CA GLU A 41 -25.92 5.57 -12.05
C GLU A 41 -26.28 4.18 -12.58
N PRO A 42 -26.84 3.27 -11.75
CA PRO A 42 -27.31 3.45 -10.38
C PRO A 42 -26.26 3.08 -9.31
N SER A 43 -24.97 3.03 -9.66
CA SER A 43 -23.94 2.67 -8.68
C SER A 43 -23.82 3.76 -7.62
N THR A 44 -23.76 3.34 -6.36
CA THR A 44 -23.56 4.24 -5.21
C THR A 44 -22.26 3.94 -4.47
N VAL A 45 -21.37 3.15 -5.07
CA VAL A 45 -20.05 2.82 -4.50
C VAL A 45 -19.27 4.10 -4.25
N MET A 46 -18.72 4.20 -3.05
CA MET A 46 -17.90 5.33 -2.64
C MET A 46 -16.83 4.87 -1.66
N GLY A 47 -15.83 5.71 -1.43
CA GLY A 47 -14.83 5.43 -0.43
C GLY A 47 -13.54 6.19 -0.64
N LYS A 48 -12.47 5.67 -0.05
CA LYS A 48 -11.16 6.28 -0.08
C LYS A 48 -10.08 5.23 -0.22
N VAL A 49 -9.08 5.53 -1.03
CA VAL A 49 -7.87 4.74 -1.16
C VAL A 49 -6.70 5.57 -0.65
N SER A 50 -5.92 5.00 0.26
CA SER A 50 -4.67 5.58 0.77
C SER A 50 -3.48 4.85 0.20
N PHE A 51 -2.43 5.59 -0.11
CA PHE A 51 -1.17 5.08 -0.66
C PHE A 51 -0.03 5.50 0.27
N SER A 52 0.81 4.54 0.64
CA SER A 52 1.97 4.76 1.51
C SER A 52 3.18 4.01 0.96
N GLU A 53 4.31 4.67 0.85
CA GLU A 53 5.58 4.02 0.47
C GLU A 53 6.14 3.24 1.68
N THR A 54 6.49 1.97 1.47
CA THR A 54 7.14 1.11 2.48
C THR A 54 8.43 0.55 1.92
N GLU A 55 9.26 -0.07 2.77
CA GLU A 55 10.50 -0.72 2.32
C GLU A 55 10.22 -1.89 1.35
N GLU A 56 9.02 -2.48 1.40
CA GLU A 56 8.57 -3.58 0.54
C GLU A 56 7.81 -3.11 -0.72
N GLY A 57 7.56 -1.80 -0.87
CA GLY A 57 6.87 -1.23 -2.02
C GLY A 57 5.68 -0.35 -1.63
N LEU A 58 4.69 -0.26 -2.51
CA LEU A 58 3.52 0.59 -2.31
C LEU A 58 2.44 -0.15 -1.50
N LEU A 59 2.16 0.30 -0.29
CA LEU A 59 0.98 -0.13 0.46
C LEU A 59 -0.25 0.64 -0.04
N ILE A 60 -1.29 -0.10 -0.41
CA ILE A 60 -2.57 0.44 -0.89
C ILE A 60 -3.67 -0.04 0.04
N GLU A 61 -4.34 0.91 0.71
CA GLU A 61 -5.45 0.62 1.62
C GLU A 61 -6.73 1.24 1.08
N ALA A 62 -7.68 0.39 0.65
CA ALA A 62 -9.00 0.82 0.18
C ALA A 62 -10.06 0.62 1.26
N ASN A 63 -10.73 1.70 1.66
CA ASN A 63 -11.92 1.65 2.50
C ASN A 63 -13.11 2.07 1.64
N LEU A 64 -13.94 1.08 1.27
CA LEU A 64 -15.05 1.24 0.34
C LEU A 64 -16.37 0.88 1.00
N GLU A 65 -17.41 1.60 0.62
CA GLU A 65 -18.78 1.42 1.09
C GLU A 65 -19.72 1.12 -0.08
N GLN A 66 -20.81 0.41 0.24
CA GLN A 66 -21.88 0.09 -0.72
C GLN A 66 -21.42 -0.75 -1.93
N VAL A 67 -20.29 -1.44 -1.80
CA VAL A 67 -19.81 -2.43 -2.77
C VAL A 67 -20.74 -3.65 -2.75
N PRO A 68 -21.36 -4.04 -3.88
CA PRO A 68 -22.18 -5.24 -3.95
C PRO A 68 -21.38 -6.50 -3.58
N PRO A 69 -21.98 -7.54 -3.00
CA PRO A 69 -21.26 -8.79 -2.75
C PRO A 69 -20.71 -9.41 -4.05
N GLY A 70 -19.45 -9.84 -4.03
CA GLY A 70 -18.81 -10.49 -5.17
C GLY A 70 -17.35 -10.07 -5.35
N LYS A 71 -16.74 -10.54 -6.45
CA LYS A 71 -15.40 -10.10 -6.85
C LYS A 71 -15.51 -8.86 -7.72
N HIS A 72 -14.74 -7.83 -7.39
CA HIS A 72 -14.64 -6.59 -8.17
C HIS A 72 -13.20 -6.34 -8.55
N GLY A 73 -12.96 -6.07 -9.84
CA GLY A 73 -11.63 -5.68 -10.31
C GLY A 73 -11.20 -4.36 -9.68
N PHE A 74 -9.96 -4.28 -9.26
CA PHE A 74 -9.37 -3.08 -8.67
C PHE A 74 -8.12 -2.71 -9.48
N HIS A 75 -8.14 -1.54 -10.10
CA HIS A 75 -7.07 -1.12 -11.01
C HIS A 75 -6.68 0.34 -10.82
N ILE A 76 -5.42 0.65 -11.10
CA ILE A 76 -4.95 2.02 -11.31
C ILE A 76 -4.99 2.29 -12.82
N HIS A 77 -5.62 3.39 -13.22
CA HIS A 77 -5.71 3.81 -14.62
C HIS A 77 -4.63 4.84 -14.98
N GLU A 78 -4.35 4.98 -16.27
CA GLU A 78 -3.27 5.84 -16.78
C GLU A 78 -3.57 7.35 -16.68
N THR A 79 -4.85 7.73 -16.59
CA THR A 79 -5.28 9.14 -16.49
C THR A 79 -6.12 9.40 -15.25
N GLY A 80 -5.81 10.47 -14.52
CA GLY A 80 -6.56 10.91 -13.33
C GLY A 80 -7.87 11.64 -13.64
N SER A 81 -8.72 11.08 -14.51
CA SER A 81 -10.04 11.63 -14.86
C SER A 81 -11.14 10.58 -14.75
N CYS A 82 -12.19 10.89 -13.98
CA CYS A 82 -13.36 10.03 -13.82
C CYS A 82 -14.53 10.44 -14.74
N GLU A 83 -14.30 11.33 -15.71
CA GLU A 83 -15.31 11.82 -16.65
C GLU A 83 -15.75 10.73 -17.66
N ASP A 84 -16.76 11.05 -18.47
CA ASP A 84 -17.35 10.14 -19.49
C ASP A 84 -17.70 8.75 -18.91
N GLY A 85 -18.31 8.73 -17.74
CA GLY A 85 -18.67 7.48 -17.06
C GLY A 85 -17.46 6.66 -16.60
N GLY A 86 -16.29 7.27 -16.43
CA GLY A 86 -15.03 6.60 -16.09
C GLY A 86 -14.17 6.24 -17.30
N LYS A 87 -14.65 6.45 -18.53
CA LYS A 87 -13.87 6.15 -19.74
C LYS A 87 -12.69 7.11 -19.94
N ALA A 88 -12.79 8.33 -19.41
CA ALA A 88 -11.70 9.31 -19.48
C ALA A 88 -10.46 8.90 -18.68
N ALA A 89 -10.55 7.87 -17.84
CA ALA A 89 -9.42 7.30 -17.12
C ALA A 89 -8.43 6.56 -18.05
N GLY A 90 -8.88 6.16 -19.25
CA GLY A 90 -8.07 5.41 -20.20
C GLY A 90 -7.88 3.95 -19.81
N GLY A 91 -6.80 3.34 -20.31
CA GLY A 91 -6.40 1.98 -19.96
C GLY A 91 -5.87 1.83 -18.54
N HIS A 92 -5.49 0.61 -18.18
CA HIS A 92 -4.77 0.37 -16.94
C HIS A 92 -3.37 0.99 -17.02
N PHE A 93 -2.85 1.48 -15.90
CA PHE A 93 -1.50 2.02 -15.82
C PHE A 93 -0.47 0.95 -16.21
N ASN A 94 0.18 1.14 -17.36
CA ASN A 94 1.07 0.17 -17.99
C ASN A 94 2.33 0.86 -18.55
N PRO A 95 3.25 1.31 -17.68
CA PRO A 95 4.47 2.01 -18.13
C PRO A 95 5.41 1.12 -18.95
N ASP A 96 5.37 -0.19 -18.73
CA ASP A 96 6.27 -1.16 -19.37
C ASP A 96 5.72 -1.74 -20.69
N GLY A 97 4.49 -1.39 -21.06
CA GLY A 97 3.87 -1.82 -22.32
C GLY A 97 3.63 -3.33 -22.41
N VAL A 98 3.43 -4.00 -21.27
CA VAL A 98 3.22 -5.45 -21.17
C VAL A 98 1.74 -5.82 -21.33
N GLN A 99 1.44 -7.11 -21.39
CA GLN A 99 0.04 -7.59 -21.47
C GLN A 99 -0.66 -7.52 -20.11
N HIS A 100 -1.99 -7.53 -20.13
CA HIS A 100 -2.81 -7.64 -18.92
C HIS A 100 -2.55 -8.97 -18.19
N GLY A 101 -2.49 -8.93 -16.87
CA GLY A 101 -2.29 -10.10 -16.02
C GLY A 101 -2.77 -9.86 -14.59
N LEU A 102 -2.25 -10.64 -13.64
CA LEU A 102 -2.46 -10.42 -12.22
C LEU A 102 -1.12 -10.06 -11.57
N LEU A 103 -0.90 -8.78 -11.23
CA LEU A 103 0.41 -8.27 -10.83
C LEU A 103 1.05 -9.06 -9.68
N ILE A 104 0.27 -9.41 -8.65
CA ILE A 104 0.74 -10.17 -7.48
C ILE A 104 1.24 -11.58 -7.87
N LYS A 105 0.71 -12.16 -8.94
CA LYS A 105 1.06 -13.51 -9.40
C LYS A 105 2.11 -13.49 -10.50
N ASP A 106 1.93 -12.63 -11.51
CA ASP A 106 2.64 -12.67 -12.78
C ASP A 106 3.84 -11.70 -12.83
N GLY A 107 3.87 -10.71 -11.91
CA GLY A 107 4.93 -9.71 -11.80
C GLY A 107 4.86 -8.59 -12.84
N PHE A 108 5.67 -7.55 -12.64
CA PHE A 108 5.67 -6.34 -13.48
C PHE A 108 6.03 -6.59 -14.95
N GLU A 109 6.75 -7.68 -15.26
CA GLU A 109 7.10 -8.02 -16.64
C GLU A 109 5.95 -8.66 -17.43
N ASN A 110 4.89 -9.14 -16.76
CA ASN A 110 3.81 -9.92 -17.38
C ASN A 110 2.40 -9.46 -16.99
N ALA A 111 2.26 -8.34 -16.29
CA ALA A 111 0.99 -7.74 -15.91
C ALA A 111 1.14 -6.22 -15.88
N HIS A 112 0.08 -5.48 -16.16
CA HIS A 112 0.16 -4.02 -16.03
C HIS A 112 0.48 -3.66 -14.57
N ALA A 113 1.26 -2.59 -14.37
CA ALA A 113 1.55 -2.08 -13.01
C ALA A 113 0.28 -1.66 -12.25
N GLY A 114 -0.82 -1.38 -12.97
CA GLY A 114 -2.14 -1.12 -12.40
C GLY A 114 -3.03 -2.35 -12.14
N ASP A 115 -2.62 -3.58 -12.45
CA ASP A 115 -3.45 -4.80 -12.33
C ASP A 115 -3.47 -5.39 -10.90
N LEU A 116 -4.24 -4.79 -9.98
CA LEU A 116 -4.23 -5.16 -8.56
C LEU A 116 -5.11 -6.38 -8.21
N GLY A 117 -5.77 -6.98 -9.21
CA GLY A 117 -6.61 -8.16 -9.03
C GLY A 117 -8.03 -7.82 -8.59
N ASN A 118 -8.60 -8.65 -7.70
CA ASN A 118 -9.97 -8.47 -7.21
C ASN A 118 -10.01 -8.17 -5.71
N ILE A 119 -10.92 -7.28 -5.34
CA ILE A 119 -11.37 -7.05 -3.96
C ILE A 119 -12.75 -7.70 -3.74
N THR A 120 -13.10 -7.95 -2.48
CA THR A 120 -14.35 -8.61 -2.05
C THR A 120 -14.92 -7.98 -0.80
#